data_AF-A0A6M1TTU2-F1
#
_entry.id   AF-A0A6M1TTU2-F1
#
_cell.length_a   1.000
_cell.length_b   1.000
_cell.length_c   1.000
_cell.angle_alpha   90.00
_cell.angle_beta   90.00
_cell.angle_gamma   90.00
#
_symmetry.space_group_name_H-M   'P 1'
#
loop_
_entity.id
_entity.type
_entity.pdbx_description
1 polymer ?
#
loop_
_entity_poly.entity_id
_entity_poly.type
_entity_poly.pdbx_seq_one_letter_code
_entity_poly.pdbx_strand_id
1 'polypeptide(L)'
;MTLFPKALMIVAVLGLAACNNPDRFGAGGAGADGAGGFGAGGIGTSGLGDPNDPRSIAYFNQAVGDRVLFAVDQSTLSPEARMVLQGQAQWLNSNPDYAIIIEGHADEQGTREYNIALSARRAASVQDFLISQGVAAARMKTIPYGKERPIEVCSSEECYAKNRRAVTVLSMGAGA
;
A
#
# COMPACT_ATOMS: atom_id res chain seq x y z
N MET A 1 -15.12 47.67 -58.85
CA MET A 1 -14.57 47.86 -57.48
C MET A 1 -15.03 46.65 -56.67
N THR A 2 -14.31 45.53 -56.82
CA THR A 2 -13.36 44.96 -55.82
C THR A 2 -14.09 44.04 -54.84
N LEU A 3 -14.29 42.76 -55.17
CA LEU A 3 -13.35 41.61 -55.10
C LEU A 3 -13.52 40.82 -53.78
N PHE A 4 -14.39 39.80 -53.81
CA PHE A 4 -14.28 38.59 -52.98
C PHE A 4 -12.92 37.96 -53.23
N PRO A 5 -12.15 37.57 -52.19
CA PRO A 5 -11.88 36.13 -52.02
C PRO A 5 -11.41 35.66 -50.61
N LYS A 6 -11.48 34.32 -50.38
CA LYS A 6 -10.61 33.49 -49.49
C LYS A 6 -10.74 33.72 -47.98
N ALA A 7 -10.84 32.74 -47.07
CA ALA A 7 -10.73 31.29 -47.09
C ALA A 7 -11.42 30.78 -45.81
N LEU A 8 -12.38 29.87 -45.94
CA LEU A 8 -12.29 28.49 -45.46
C LEU A 8 -11.86 28.33 -43.98
N MET A 9 -12.87 28.15 -43.12
CA MET A 9 -12.81 27.32 -41.92
C MET A 9 -12.13 25.97 -42.23
N ILE A 10 -11.00 25.66 -41.59
CA ILE A 10 -10.67 24.28 -41.24
C ILE A 10 -10.20 24.26 -39.78
N VAL A 11 -11.01 23.59 -38.98
CA VAL A 11 -10.83 23.21 -37.58
C VAL A 11 -9.53 22.41 -37.45
N ALA A 12 -8.55 22.95 -36.72
CA ALA A 12 -7.42 22.17 -36.25
C ALA A 12 -7.89 21.30 -35.09
N VAL A 13 -8.26 20.05 -35.41
CA VAL A 13 -8.47 18.98 -34.43
C VAL A 13 -7.11 18.64 -33.82
N LEU A 14 -6.80 19.24 -32.67
CA LEU A 14 -5.75 18.75 -31.77
C LEU A 14 -6.28 17.54 -31.03
N GLY A 15 -6.25 16.38 -31.70
CA GLY A 15 -6.40 15.09 -31.05
C GLY A 15 -5.16 14.81 -30.19
N LEU A 16 -5.24 15.02 -28.88
CA LEU A 16 -4.30 14.41 -27.95
C LEU A 16 -4.65 12.92 -27.82
N ALA A 17 -4.16 12.13 -28.78
CA ALA A 17 -3.93 10.71 -28.55
C ALA A 17 -2.70 10.58 -27.65
N ALA A 18 -2.91 10.45 -26.34
CA ALA A 18 -1.88 10.01 -25.41
C ALA A 18 -1.65 8.50 -25.60
N CYS A 19 -0.89 8.12 -26.62
CA CYS A 19 -0.34 6.78 -26.72
C CYS A 19 0.81 6.66 -25.69
N ASN A 20 0.61 5.79 -24.70
CA ASN A 20 1.64 5.32 -23.78
C ASN A 20 2.70 4.56 -24.59
N ASN A 21 3.88 5.15 -24.77
CA ASN A 21 4.99 4.53 -25.47
C ASN A 21 6.10 4.25 -24.43
N PRO A 22 6.35 2.99 -24.03
CA PRO A 22 7.35 2.65 -23.04
C PRO A 22 8.80 2.92 -23.48
N ASP A 23 9.02 3.27 -24.76
CA ASP A 23 10.34 3.51 -25.36
C ASP A 23 10.72 4.99 -25.54
N ARG A 24 10.16 5.90 -24.74
CA ARG A 24 10.55 7.33 -24.80
C ARG A 24 11.99 7.61 -24.37
N PHE A 25 12.65 6.64 -23.75
CA PHE A 25 14.08 6.67 -23.45
C PHE A 25 14.82 5.70 -24.36
N GLY A 26 14.81 5.99 -25.67
CA GLY A 26 15.62 5.27 -26.64
C GLY A 26 17.11 5.49 -26.36
N ALA A 27 17.75 4.51 -25.73
CA ALA A 27 19.14 4.18 -25.98
C ALA A 27 19.16 2.73 -26.48
N GLY A 28 19.49 2.55 -27.77
CA GLY A 28 19.39 1.29 -28.48
C GLY A 28 20.23 0.17 -27.87
N GLY A 29 19.66 -1.02 -27.86
CA GLY A 29 20.34 -2.27 -27.54
C GLY A 29 19.44 -3.44 -27.89
N ALA A 30 19.60 -3.95 -29.11
CA ALA A 30 19.02 -5.23 -29.50
C ALA A 30 19.65 -6.35 -28.65
N GLY A 31 18.80 -7.21 -28.08
CA GLY A 31 19.13 -8.55 -27.61
C GLY A 31 19.98 -8.65 -26.35
N ALA A 32 19.36 -9.08 -25.25
CA ALA A 32 20.05 -9.89 -24.25
C ALA A 32 19.02 -10.80 -23.57
N ASP A 33 18.84 -11.97 -24.17
CA ASP A 33 18.44 -13.17 -23.45
C ASP A 33 19.38 -13.33 -22.24
N GLY A 34 18.83 -13.14 -21.04
CA GLY A 34 19.58 -13.13 -19.78
C GLY A 34 19.43 -14.42 -18.99
N ALA A 35 19.53 -15.58 -19.64
CA ALA A 35 19.86 -16.80 -18.93
C ALA A 35 21.33 -16.72 -18.50
N GLY A 36 21.61 -16.49 -17.22
CA GLY A 36 22.98 -16.58 -16.73
C GLY A 36 23.27 -15.88 -15.41
N GLY A 37 23.07 -16.60 -14.31
CA GLY A 37 24.08 -16.72 -13.26
C GLY A 37 24.46 -15.48 -12.45
N PHE A 38 23.74 -15.26 -11.35
CA PHE A 38 24.37 -14.77 -10.12
C PHE A 38 24.54 -15.94 -9.17
N GLY A 39 25.80 -16.27 -8.89
CA GLY A 39 26.19 -17.32 -7.97
C GLY A 39 25.65 -17.10 -6.55
N ALA A 40 25.53 -18.24 -5.86
CA ALA A 40 25.17 -18.43 -4.46
C ALA A 40 25.38 -17.21 -3.53
N GLY A 41 24.26 -16.65 -3.02
CA GLY A 41 24.26 -15.75 -1.87
C GLY A 41 23.69 -14.34 -2.06
N GLY A 42 23.06 -14.01 -3.19
CA GLY A 42 22.46 -12.70 -3.43
C GLY A 42 21.04 -12.57 -2.87
N ILE A 43 20.73 -11.45 -2.20
CA ILE A 43 19.37 -11.08 -1.78
C ILE A 43 18.52 -10.95 -3.05
N GLY A 44 17.58 -11.88 -3.28
CA GLY A 44 16.67 -11.84 -4.41
C GLY A 44 15.76 -10.61 -4.32
N THR A 45 15.89 -9.70 -5.28
CA THR A 45 14.95 -8.57 -5.47
C THR A 45 13.51 -9.03 -5.73
N SER A 46 13.31 -10.32 -6.01
CA SER A 46 12.01 -11.02 -6.09
C SER A 46 11.12 -10.78 -4.86
N GLY A 47 11.70 -10.59 -3.67
CA GLY A 47 10.94 -10.34 -2.45
C GLY A 47 10.35 -8.92 -2.34
N LEU A 48 11.03 -7.91 -2.92
CA LEU A 48 10.53 -6.52 -2.94
C LEU A 48 9.43 -6.34 -3.99
N GLY A 49 9.47 -7.13 -5.06
CA GLY A 49 8.31 -7.55 -5.83
C GLY A 49 7.94 -6.77 -7.09
N ASP A 50 7.53 -7.51 -8.13
CA ASP A 50 6.72 -7.02 -9.26
C ASP A 50 5.26 -6.85 -8.80
N PRO A 51 4.61 -5.68 -9.01
CA PRO A 51 3.20 -5.48 -8.69
C PRO A 51 2.22 -6.47 -9.33
N ASN A 52 2.62 -7.19 -10.39
CA ASN A 52 1.79 -8.18 -11.06
C ASN A 52 1.98 -9.60 -10.52
N ASP A 53 2.98 -9.84 -9.68
CA ASP A 53 3.20 -11.15 -9.04
C ASP A 53 2.35 -11.26 -7.76
N PRO A 54 1.35 -12.16 -7.72
CA PRO A 54 0.46 -12.31 -6.56
C PRO A 54 1.15 -12.74 -5.27
N ARG A 55 2.41 -13.18 -5.30
CA ARG A 55 3.17 -13.56 -4.09
C ARG A 55 4.04 -12.42 -3.56
N SER A 56 4.11 -11.31 -4.28
CA SER A 56 5.06 -10.24 -3.98
C SER A 56 4.54 -9.26 -2.94
N ILE A 57 5.47 -8.61 -2.23
CA ILE A 57 5.13 -7.55 -1.27
C ILE A 57 4.47 -6.36 -1.98
N ALA A 58 4.92 -6.04 -3.21
CA ALA A 58 4.34 -4.96 -4.01
C ALA A 58 2.87 -5.22 -4.34
N TYR A 59 2.51 -6.46 -4.71
CA TYR A 59 1.12 -6.85 -4.95
C TYR A 59 0.25 -6.69 -3.71
N PHE A 60 0.73 -7.13 -2.55
CA PHE A 60 0.01 -6.95 -1.28
C PHE A 60 -0.29 -5.48 -1.01
N ASN A 61 0.71 -4.60 -1.14
CA ASN A 61 0.54 -3.18 -0.83
C ASN A 61 -0.41 -2.46 -1.81
N GLN A 62 -0.38 -2.83 -3.10
CA GLN A 62 -1.11 -2.10 -4.14
C GLN A 62 -2.49 -2.71 -4.46
N ALA A 63 -2.56 -4.03 -4.59
CA ALA A 63 -3.77 -4.72 -5.04
C ALA A 63 -4.66 -5.16 -3.87
N VAL A 64 -4.06 -5.63 -2.77
CA VAL A 64 -4.81 -6.06 -1.57
C VAL A 64 -5.10 -4.86 -0.66
N GLY A 65 -4.12 -3.98 -0.50
CA GLY A 65 -4.16 -2.84 0.42
C GLY A 65 -3.59 -3.21 1.78
N ASP A 66 -2.60 -2.45 2.23
CA ASP A 66 -1.83 -2.68 3.46
C ASP A 66 -2.44 -2.05 4.72
N ARG A 67 -3.42 -1.16 4.57
CA ARG A 67 -3.88 -0.29 5.66
C ARG A 67 -5.39 -0.28 5.84
N VAL A 68 -5.80 -0.03 7.08
CA VAL A 68 -7.20 0.27 7.44
C VAL A 68 -7.28 1.54 8.26
N LEU A 69 -8.38 2.27 8.12
CA LEU A 69 -8.63 3.54 8.80
C LEU A 69 -9.60 3.37 9.98
N PHE A 70 -9.51 4.30 10.93
CA PHE A 70 -10.36 4.34 12.11
C PHE A 70 -11.03 5.70 12.26
N ALA A 71 -12.25 5.68 12.80
CA ALA A 71 -12.93 6.89 13.24
C ALA A 71 -12.20 7.54 14.43
N VAL A 72 -12.54 8.82 14.67
CA VAL A 72 -12.04 9.60 15.81
C VAL A 72 -12.30 8.80 17.09
N ASP A 73 -11.26 8.69 17.91
CA ASP A 73 -11.29 8.03 19.22
C ASP A 73 -11.76 6.56 19.26
N GLN A 74 -11.73 5.87 18.12
CA GLN A 74 -12.20 4.49 18.02
C GLN A 74 -11.08 3.51 17.64
N SER A 75 -11.24 2.27 18.10
CA SER A 75 -10.50 1.09 17.64
C SER A 75 -11.39 0.03 17.00
N THR A 76 -12.68 0.32 16.81
CA THR A 76 -13.62 -0.59 16.14
C THR A 76 -13.37 -0.61 14.64
N LEU A 77 -13.33 -1.81 14.05
CA LEU A 77 -13.20 -2.00 12.61
C LEU A 77 -14.52 -1.71 11.90
N SER A 78 -14.51 -0.74 10.97
CA SER A 78 -15.64 -0.46 10.07
C SER A 78 -15.88 -1.61 9.09
N PRO A 79 -17.04 -1.68 8.43
CA PRO A 79 -17.30 -2.66 7.37
C PRO A 79 -16.24 -2.62 6.26
N GLU A 80 -15.80 -1.43 5.85
CA GLU A 80 -14.78 -1.23 4.83
C GLU A 80 -13.42 -1.76 5.29
N ALA A 81 -13.03 -1.47 6.54
CA ALA A 81 -11.82 -2.03 7.14
C ALA A 81 -11.85 -3.56 7.16
N ARG A 82 -13.00 -4.16 7.52
CA ARG A 82 -13.15 -5.62 7.53
C ARG A 82 -13.02 -6.23 6.13
N MET A 83 -13.55 -5.58 5.08
CA MET A 83 -13.38 -6.05 3.70
C MET A 83 -11.91 -6.08 3.28
N VAL A 84 -11.15 -5.01 3.59
CA VAL A 84 -9.71 -4.97 3.33
C VAL A 84 -8.99 -6.08 4.09
N LEU A 85 -9.28 -6.24 5.38
CA LEU A 85 -8.64 -7.27 6.22
C LEU A 85 -9.01 -8.69 5.79
N GLN A 86 -10.20 -8.93 5.24
CA GLN A 86 -10.55 -10.21 4.64
C GLN A 86 -9.65 -10.51 3.43
N GLY A 87 -9.41 -9.52 2.56
CA GLY A 87 -8.45 -9.64 1.47
C GLY A 87 -7.03 -9.91 1.97
N GLN A 88 -6.58 -9.19 2.99
CA GLN A 88 -5.28 -9.42 3.62
C GLN A 88 -5.17 -10.85 4.18
N ALA A 89 -6.19 -11.33 4.90
CA ALA A 89 -6.18 -12.68 5.48
C ALA A 89 -6.12 -13.77 4.40
N GLN A 90 -6.90 -13.64 3.32
CA GLN A 90 -6.86 -14.58 2.19
C GLN A 90 -5.47 -14.64 1.57
N TRP A 91 -4.85 -13.48 1.36
CA TRP A 91 -3.50 -13.39 0.82
C TRP A 91 -2.46 -14.01 1.76
N LEU A 92 -2.52 -13.70 3.06
CA LEU A 92 -1.58 -14.21 4.07
C LEU A 92 -1.69 -15.72 4.29
N ASN A 93 -2.90 -16.27 4.15
CA ASN A 93 -3.13 -17.72 4.20
C ASN A 93 -2.58 -18.43 2.95
N SER A 94 -2.58 -17.75 1.80
CA SER A 94 -2.02 -18.27 0.54
C SER A 94 -0.50 -18.11 0.45
N ASN A 95 0.08 -17.24 1.28
CA ASN A 95 1.51 -16.96 1.34
C ASN A 95 2.03 -17.17 2.78
N PRO A 96 2.14 -18.43 3.25
CA PRO A 96 2.44 -18.75 4.64
C PRO A 96 3.85 -18.37 5.09
N ASP A 97 4.77 -18.13 4.17
CA ASP A 97 6.18 -17.81 4.46
C ASP A 97 6.38 -16.39 5.03
N TYR A 98 5.39 -15.51 4.89
CA TYR A 98 5.47 -14.15 5.43
C TYR A 98 5.04 -14.10 6.89
N ALA A 99 5.82 -13.41 7.72
CA ALA A 99 5.33 -12.87 8.99
C ALA A 99 4.82 -11.44 8.75
N ILE A 100 4.04 -10.92 9.70
CA ILE A 100 3.53 -9.54 9.64
C ILE A 100 3.78 -8.80 10.94
N ILE A 101 3.97 -7.49 10.79
CA ILE A 101 3.95 -6.52 11.88
C ILE A 101 2.75 -5.62 11.64
N ILE A 102 1.88 -5.51 12.66
CA ILE A 102 0.71 -4.65 12.63
C ILE A 102 1.08 -3.37 13.39
N GLU A 103 1.25 -2.30 12.65
CA GLU A 103 1.61 -0.99 13.16
C GLU A 103 0.34 -0.19 13.46
N GLY A 104 0.13 0.17 14.73
CA GLY A 104 -0.96 1.04 15.14
C GLY A 104 -0.55 2.51 15.12
N HIS A 105 -1.42 3.37 14.61
CA HIS A 105 -1.20 4.82 14.58
C HIS A 105 -2.42 5.60 15.10
N ALA A 106 -2.15 6.80 15.60
CA ALA A 106 -3.15 7.79 15.99
C ALA A 106 -2.81 9.16 15.39
N ASP A 107 -3.79 10.06 15.37
CA ASP A 107 -3.58 11.44 14.96
C ASP A 107 -2.91 12.26 16.07
N GLU A 108 -2.59 13.53 15.80
CA GLU A 108 -1.79 14.35 16.70
C GLU A 108 -2.52 14.81 17.97
N GLN A 109 -3.84 14.63 18.03
CA GLN A 109 -4.71 15.15 19.08
C GLN A 109 -4.56 14.35 20.38
N GLY A 110 -4.62 15.04 21.52
CA GLY A 110 -4.52 14.41 22.84
C GLY A 110 -3.08 14.13 23.30
N THR A 111 -2.94 13.47 24.46
CA THR A 111 -1.63 13.20 25.05
C THR A 111 -0.88 12.10 24.30
N ARG A 112 0.43 12.04 24.49
CA ARG A 112 1.28 11.02 23.88
C ARG A 112 0.90 9.62 24.38
N GLU A 113 0.76 9.47 25.69
CA GLU A 113 0.47 8.21 26.38
C GLU A 113 -0.91 7.67 25.96
N TYR A 114 -1.88 8.58 25.81
CA TYR A 114 -3.20 8.24 25.30
C TYR A 114 -3.13 7.64 23.89
N ASN A 115 -2.40 8.29 22.99
CA ASN A 115 -2.26 7.84 21.62
C ASN A 115 -1.49 6.53 21.48
N ILE A 116 -0.49 6.29 22.35
CA ILE A 116 0.18 5.00 22.43
C ILE A 116 -0.84 3.90 22.82
N ALA A 117 -1.66 4.13 23.84
CA ALA A 117 -2.69 3.17 24.24
C ALA A 117 -3.77 2.96 23.18
N LEU A 118 -4.25 4.03 22.52
CA LEU A 118 -5.26 3.95 21.46
C LEU A 118 -4.72 3.19 20.23
N SER A 119 -3.50 3.48 19.81
CA SER A 119 -2.86 2.76 18.71
C SER A 119 -2.61 1.28 19.02
N ALA A 120 -2.30 0.93 20.27
CA ALA A 120 -2.21 -0.46 20.71
C ALA A 120 -3.55 -1.19 20.56
N ARG A 121 -4.67 -0.57 20.98
CA ARG A 121 -6.01 -1.15 20.79
C ARG A 121 -6.38 -1.34 19.33
N ARG A 122 -5.98 -0.42 18.45
CA ARG A 122 -6.19 -0.53 16.99
C ARG A 122 -5.41 -1.70 16.40
N ALA A 123 -4.13 -1.81 16.72
CA ALA A 123 -3.30 -2.92 16.26
C ALA A 123 -3.83 -4.27 16.77
N ALA A 124 -4.26 -4.35 18.03
CA ALA A 124 -4.90 -5.55 18.60
C ALA A 124 -6.21 -5.90 17.87
N SER A 125 -7.06 -4.91 17.57
CA SER A 125 -8.32 -5.15 16.85
C SER A 125 -8.11 -5.74 15.45
N VAL A 126 -7.05 -5.29 14.75
CA VAL A 126 -6.64 -5.87 13.46
C VAL A 126 -6.09 -7.28 13.65
N GLN A 127 -5.22 -7.49 14.64
CA GLN A 127 -4.66 -8.81 14.95
C GLN A 127 -5.75 -9.83 15.24
N ASP A 128 -6.68 -9.52 16.15
CA ASP A 128 -7.79 -10.39 16.53
C ASP A 128 -8.67 -10.73 15.33
N PHE A 129 -8.92 -9.75 14.46
CA PHE A 129 -9.68 -9.98 13.23
C PHE A 129 -8.94 -10.94 12.30
N LEU A 130 -7.64 -10.73 12.02
CA LEU A 130 -6.87 -11.62 11.16
C LEU A 130 -6.76 -13.04 11.73
N ILE A 131 -6.63 -13.18 13.06
CA ILE A 131 -6.70 -14.48 13.75
C ILE A 131 -8.05 -15.15 13.50
N SER A 132 -9.15 -14.40 13.62
CA SER A 132 -10.51 -14.92 13.35
C SER A 132 -10.71 -15.37 11.90
N GLN A 133 -9.90 -14.85 10.97
CA GLN A 133 -9.88 -15.24 9.56
C GLN A 133 -8.86 -16.37 9.26
N GLY A 134 -8.25 -16.96 10.29
CA GLY A 134 -7.37 -18.13 10.16
C GLY A 134 -5.88 -17.83 10.02
N VAL A 135 -5.45 -16.57 10.11
CA VAL A 135 -4.01 -16.24 10.11
C VAL A 135 -3.41 -16.65 11.46
N ALA A 136 -2.35 -17.46 11.45
CA ALA A 136 -1.75 -17.97 12.69
C ALA A 136 -1.14 -16.84 13.54
N ALA A 137 -1.51 -16.78 14.83
CA ALA A 137 -1.06 -15.74 15.77
C ALA A 137 0.47 -15.64 15.87
N ALA A 138 1.20 -16.76 15.79
CA ALA A 138 2.66 -16.79 15.84
C ALA A 138 3.33 -16.02 14.69
N ARG A 139 2.61 -15.76 13.59
CA ARG A 139 3.11 -14.98 12.45
C ARG A 139 2.93 -13.46 12.63
N MET A 140 2.36 -13.02 13.74
CA MET A 140 1.93 -11.64 13.92
C MET A 140 2.59 -11.00 15.14
N LYS A 141 3.10 -9.77 14.98
CA LYS A 141 3.52 -8.89 16.07
C LYS A 141 2.82 -7.55 15.93
N THR A 142 2.53 -6.87 17.03
CA THR A 142 1.89 -5.55 17.03
C THR A 142 2.85 -4.49 17.56
N ILE A 143 2.90 -3.30 16.94
CA ILE A 143 3.70 -2.17 17.41
C ILE A 143 2.81 -0.92 17.53
N PRO A 144 2.66 -0.33 18.73
CA PRO A 144 1.92 0.91 18.91
C PRO A 144 2.83 2.13 18.72
N TYR A 145 2.73 2.82 17.58
CA TYR A 145 3.49 4.06 17.37
C TYR A 145 2.79 5.29 17.91
N GLY A 146 1.49 5.21 18.25
CA GLY A 146 0.71 6.38 18.62
C GLY A 146 0.79 7.45 17.53
N LYS A 147 1.14 8.67 17.93
CA LYS A 147 1.26 9.83 17.04
C LYS A 147 2.69 10.10 16.55
N GLU A 148 3.63 9.20 16.81
CA GLU A 148 5.07 9.40 16.54
C GLU A 148 5.45 9.19 15.07
N ARG A 149 4.55 8.62 14.26
CA ARG A 149 4.76 8.33 12.82
C ARG A 149 3.58 8.79 11.94
N PRO A 150 3.33 10.11 11.85
CA PRO A 150 2.29 10.64 10.96
C PRO A 150 2.67 10.43 9.49
N ILE A 151 1.67 10.19 8.63
CA ILE A 151 1.85 10.24 7.18
C ILE A 151 1.73 11.68 6.71
N GLU A 152 0.80 12.43 7.28
CA GLU A 152 0.59 13.83 6.98
C GLU A 152 0.73 14.67 8.25
N VAL A 153 1.47 15.77 8.16
CA VAL A 153 1.66 16.72 9.26
C VAL A 153 0.84 17.96 8.94
N CYS A 154 -0.38 18.01 9.47
CA CYS A 154 -1.33 19.09 9.25
C CYS A 154 -2.40 19.10 10.33
N SER A 155 -3.03 20.26 10.52
CA SER A 155 -4.04 20.47 11.56
C SER A 155 -5.46 20.59 10.99
N SER A 156 -5.86 19.63 10.15
CA SER A 156 -7.21 19.53 9.58
C SER A 156 -7.78 18.11 9.76
N GLU A 157 -9.09 17.99 9.80
CA GLU A 157 -9.74 16.68 9.99
C GLU A 157 -9.42 15.69 8.87
N GLU A 158 -9.29 16.19 7.63
CA GLU A 158 -8.89 15.37 6.47
C GLU A 158 -7.53 14.71 6.66
N CYS A 159 -6.61 15.42 7.32
CA CYS A 159 -5.27 14.95 7.66
C CYS A 159 -5.32 13.91 8.79
N TYR A 160 -6.06 14.23 9.85
CA TYR A 160 -6.20 13.35 11.02
C TYR A 160 -6.80 12.00 10.62
N ALA A 161 -7.79 12.00 9.73
CA ALA A 161 -8.41 10.78 9.22
C ALA A 161 -7.42 9.81 8.57
N LYS A 162 -6.40 10.31 7.86
CA LYS A 162 -5.35 9.48 7.25
C LYS A 162 -4.34 8.96 8.29
N ASN A 163 -4.12 9.71 9.36
CA ASN A 163 -3.20 9.33 10.44
C ASN A 163 -3.82 8.29 11.40
N ARG A 164 -5.14 8.27 11.56
CA ARG A 164 -5.86 7.24 12.33
C ARG A 164 -5.95 5.93 11.55
N ARG A 165 -4.90 5.13 11.61
CA ARG A 165 -4.79 3.90 10.83
C ARG A 165 -4.11 2.76 11.58
N ALA A 166 -4.24 1.56 11.03
CA ALA A 166 -3.31 0.47 11.25
C ALA A 166 -2.72 0.05 9.91
N VAL A 167 -1.44 -0.32 9.90
CA VAL A 167 -0.71 -0.77 8.70
C VAL A 167 -0.16 -2.17 8.93
N THR A 168 -0.43 -3.07 8.00
CA THR A 168 0.12 -4.43 7.98
C THR A 168 1.39 -4.41 7.15
N VAL A 169 2.54 -4.58 7.81
CA VAL A 169 3.85 -4.61 7.16
C VAL A 169 4.32 -6.06 7.07
N LEU A 170 4.64 -6.51 5.85
CA LEU A 170 5.19 -7.84 5.62
C LEU A 170 6.66 -7.89 6.09
N SER A 171 7.02 -8.96 6.79
CA SER A 171 8.37 -9.24 7.25
C SER A 171 8.84 -10.58 6.69
N MET A 172 10.04 -10.58 6.08
CA MET A 172 10.68 -11.80 5.60
C MET A 172 11.45 -12.44 6.76
N GLY A 173 10.89 -13.52 7.30
CA GLY A 173 11.45 -14.26 8.41
C GLY A 173 10.32 -14.88 9.21
N ALA A 174 10.33 -16.21 9.34
CA ALA A 174 9.43 -16.89 10.24
C ALA A 174 9.49 -16.20 11.61
N GLY A 175 8.34 -15.72 12.08
CA GLY A 175 8.22 -15.15 13.41
C GLY A 175 8.66 -16.21 14.42
N ALA A 176 9.90 -16.10 14.88
CA ALA A 176 10.36 -16.73 16.10
C ALA A 176 9.89 -15.92 17.31
#